data_AF-A0A285UQD8-F1
#
_entry.id   AF-A0A285UQD8-F1
#
_cell.length_a   1.000
_cell.length_b   1.000
_cell.length_c   1.000
_cell.angle_alpha   90.00
_cell.angle_beta   90.00
_cell.angle_gamma   90.00
#
_symmetry.space_group_name_H-M   'P 1'
#
loop_
_entity.id
_entity.type
_entity.pdbx_description
1 polymer ?
#
loop_
_entity_poly.entity_id
_entity_poly.type
_entity_poly.pdbx_seq_one_letter_code
_entity_poly.pdbx_strand_id
1 'polypeptide(L)' 'MSQLLLEVQHDVARHMDEILSHFKPGALITVLVRTPGNDRADFCMTSDTIDDAIALLARRKVAAANEENNDAGQ' A
#
# COMPACT_ATOMS: atom_id res chain seq x y z
N MET A 1 17.62 -12.81 5.53
CA MET A 1 16.66 -11.88 6.16
C MET A 1 17.24 -11.48 7.51
N SER A 2 17.34 -10.19 7.84
CA SER A 2 17.83 -9.80 9.18
C SER A 2 16.73 -9.99 10.23
N GLN A 3 17.11 -10.22 11.49
CA GLN A 3 16.18 -10.36 12.62
C GLN A 3 15.23 -9.15 12.76
N LEU A 4 15.78 -7.95 12.57
CA LEU A 4 15.02 -6.69 12.61
C LEU A 4 13.88 -6.65 11.58
N LEU A 5 14.11 -7.16 10.36
CA LEU A 5 13.07 -7.18 9.32
C LEU A 5 11.92 -8.15 9.66
N LEU A 6 12.23 -9.25 10.34
CA LEU A 6 11.21 -10.21 10.80
C LEU A 6 10.34 -9.62 11.90
N GLU A 7 10.94 -8.90 12.85
CA GLU A 7 10.21 -8.20 13.92
C GLU A 7 9.29 -7.12 13.34
N VAL A 8 9.79 -6.29 12.42
CA VAL A 8 8.98 -5.29 11.72
C VAL A 8 7.82 -5.92 10.95
N GLN A 9 8.04 -7.05 10.27
CA GLN A 9 6.96 -7.76 9.57
C GLN A 9 5.87 -8.26 10.52
N HIS A 10 6.25 -8.81 11.68
CA HIS A 10 5.30 -9.26 12.69
C HIS A 10 4.47 -8.11 13.27
N ASP A 11 5.09 -6.97 13.55
CA ASP A 11 4.37 -5.81 14.08
C ASP A 11 3.44 -5.20 13.03
N VAL A 12 3.87 -5.11 11.77
CA VAL A 12 3.02 -4.68 10.66
C VAL A 12 1.83 -5.64 10.48
N ALA A 13 2.04 -6.95 10.56
CA ALA A 13 0.98 -7.94 10.44
C ALA A 13 -0.11 -7.75 11.51
N ARG A 14 0.29 -7.54 12.77
CA ARG A 14 -0.65 -7.27 13.87
C ARG A 14 -1.53 -6.05 13.59
N HIS A 15 -0.92 -4.96 13.12
CA HIS A 15 -1.65 -3.75 12.77
C HIS A 15 -2.53 -3.93 11.55
N MET A 16 -2.14 -4.77 10.58
CA MET A 16 -2.98 -5.07 9.43
C MET A 16 -4.29 -5.76 9.83
N ASP A 17 -4.25 -6.70 10.79
CA ASP A 17 -5.45 -7.35 11.31
C ASP A 17 -6.40 -6.34 11.99
N GLU A 18 -5.84 -5.41 12.78
CA GLU A 18 -6.59 -4.33 13.41
C GLU A 18 -7.24 -3.42 12.36
N ILE A 19 -6.49 -3.02 11.32
CA ILE A 19 -6.98 -2.17 10.24
C ILE A 19 -8.10 -2.86 9.46
N LEU A 20 -7.94 -4.15 9.14
CA LEU A 20 -8.94 -4.94 8.40
C LEU A 20 -10.29 -4.97 9.10
N SER A 21 -10.34 -4.86 10.44
CA SER A 21 -11.59 -4.80 11.20
C SER A 21 -12.49 -3.61 10.84
N HIS A 22 -11.93 -2.56 10.22
CA HIS A 22 -12.68 -1.39 9.77
C HIS A 22 -13.27 -1.54 8.36
N PHE A 23 -12.92 -2.61 7.63
CA PHE A 23 -13.36 -2.82 6.26
C PHE A 23 -14.39 -3.95 6.15
N LYS A 24 -15.02 -4.04 4.98
CA LYS A 24 -15.98 -5.12 4.70
C LYS A 24 -15.26 -6.48 4.71
N PRO A 25 -15.96 -7.57 5.10
CA PRO A 25 -15.42 -8.91 4.98
C PRO A 25 -14.89 -9.20 3.56
N GLY A 26 -13.71 -9.79 3.48
CA GLY A 26 -13.03 -10.08 2.20
C GLY A 26 -12.22 -8.91 1.63
N ALA A 27 -12.11 -7.78 2.35
CA ALA A 27 -11.15 -6.74 2.00
C ALA A 27 -9.72 -7.30 2.03
N LEU A 28 -8.94 -6.94 1.01
CA LEU A 28 -7.52 -7.25 0.91
C LEU A 28 -6.72 -5.99 1.22
N ILE A 29 -5.58 -6.17 1.88
CA ILE A 29 -4.74 -5.07 2.34
C ILE A 29 -3.35 -5.21 1.74
N THR A 30 -2.85 -4.09 1.20
CA THR A 30 -1.48 -3.93 0.73
C THR A 30 -0.85 -2.75 1.44
N VAL A 31 0.25 -2.99 2.14
CA VAL A 31 1.10 -1.98 2.78
C VAL A 31 2.32 -1.77 1.90
N LEU A 32 2.46 -0.57 1.34
CA LEU A 32 3.61 -0.16 0.55
C LEU A 32 4.32 1.00 1.25
N VAL A 33 5.57 0.78 1.64
CA VAL A 33 6.44 1.79 2.26
C VAL A 33 7.58 2.07 1.29
N ARG A 34 7.76 3.35 0.95
CA ARG A 34 8.83 3.81 0.07
C ARG A 34 9.87 4.59 0.87
N THR A 35 11.14 4.37 0.55
CA THR A 35 12.26 5.20 1.02
C THR A 35 12.88 5.92 -0.18
N PRO A 36 12.44 7.15 -0.51
CA PRO A 36 12.94 7.86 -1.68
C PRO A 36 14.47 7.95 -1.70
N GLY A 37 15.08 7.57 -2.82
CA GLY A 37 16.53 7.54 -2.99
C GLY A 37 17.21 6.24 -2.52
N ASN A 38 16.46 5.28 -1.97
CA ASN A 38 16.97 3.96 -1.63
C ASN A 38 15.90 2.86 -1.84
N ASP A 39 15.74 2.43 -3.10
CA ASP A 39 14.75 1.41 -3.48
C ASP A 39 14.96 0.05 -2.79
N ARG A 40 16.17 -0.23 -2.28
CA ARG A 40 16.45 -1.47 -1.54
C ARG A 40 15.85 -1.46 -0.13
N ALA A 41 15.45 -0.30 0.37
CA ALA A 41 14.75 -0.13 1.63
C ALA A 41 13.23 0.00 1.46
N ASP A 42 12.73 -0.16 0.24
CA ASP A 42 11.29 -0.26 0.00
C ASP A 42 10.75 -1.57 0.58
N PHE A 43 9.54 -1.50 1.12
CA PHE A 43 8.88 -2.61 1.76
C PHE A 43 7.46 -2.75 1.22
N CYS A 44 7.08 -3.98 0.86
CA CYS A 44 5.73 -4.32 0.45
C CYS A 44 5.28 -5.55 1.22
N MET A 45 4.11 -5.46 1.84
CA MET A 45 3.42 -6.59 2.48
C MET A 45 1.97 -6.58 2.02
N THR A 46 1.48 -7.71 1.53
CA THR A 46 0.17 -7.78 0.90
C THR A 46 -0.52 -9.10 1.17
N SER A 47 -1.82 -9.05 1.41
CA SER A 47 -2.73 -10.20 1.39
C SER A 47 -3.41 -10.38 0.02
N ASP A 48 -3.09 -9.52 -0.93
CA ASP A 48 -3.62 -9.48 -2.30
C ASP A 48 -2.64 -10.12 -3.29
N THR A 49 -3.03 -10.22 -4.56
CA THR A 49 -2.07 -10.46 -5.63
C THR A 49 -1.33 -9.17 -5.96
N ILE A 50 -0.05 -9.29 -6.36
CA ILE A 50 0.75 -8.12 -6.76
C ILE A 50 0.13 -7.42 -7.98
N ASP A 51 -0.40 -8.18 -8.93
CA ASP A 51 -1.00 -7.64 -10.15
C ASP A 51 -2.26 -6.82 -9.86
N ASP A 52 -3.12 -7.30 -8.96
CA ASP A 52 -4.34 -6.57 -8.57
C ASP A 52 -4.03 -5.31 -7.76
N ALA A 53 -3.02 -5.37 -6.89
CA ALA A 53 -2.51 -4.20 -6.17
C ALA A 53 -1.95 -3.14 -7.13
N ILE A 54 -1.17 -3.55 -8.15
CA ILE A 54 -0.67 -2.66 -9.20
C ILE A 54 -1.83 -2.03 -9.98
N ALA A 55 -2.84 -2.81 -10.35
CA ALA A 55 -4.01 -2.32 -11.07
C ALA A 55 -4.76 -1.25 -10.27
N LEU A 56 -4.87 -1.42 -8.94
CA LEU A 56 -5.47 -0.41 -8.06
C LEU A 56 -4.64 0.89 -8.01
N LEU A 57 -3.32 0.79 -7.86
CA LEU A 57 -2.43 1.96 -7.85
C LEU A 57 -2.49 2.72 -9.18
N ALA A 58 -2.54 2.00 -10.31
CA ALA A 58 -2.67 2.61 -11.63
C ALA A 58 -3.99 3.39 -11.77
N ARG A 59 -5.12 2.82 -11.32
CA ARG A 59 -6.40 3.53 -11.29
C ARG A 59 -6.34 4.80 -10.44
N ARG A 60 -5.69 4.73 -9.26
CA ARG A 60 -5.59 5.90 -8.38
C ARG A 60 -4.71 7.01 -8.96
N LYS A 61 -3.63 6.66 -9.65
CA LYS A 61 -2.79 7.62 -10.38
C LYS A 61 -3.58 8.40 -11.43
N VAL A 62 -4.42 7.71 -12.22
CA VAL A 62 -5.28 8.36 -13.21
C VAL A 62 -6.30 9.29 -12.55
N ALA A 63 -6.93 8.84 -11.45
CA ALA A 63 -7.88 9.65 -10.71
C ALA A 63 -7.26 10.95 -10.15
N ALA A 64 -6.06 10.85 -9.57
CA ALA A 64 -5.34 12.03 -9.05
C ALA A 64 -5.01 13.05 -10.15
N ALA A 65 -4.55 12.60 -11.32
CA ALA A 65 -4.28 13.48 -12.45
C ALA A 65 -5.55 14.19 -12.97
N ASN A 66 -6.72 13.55 -12.88
CA ASN A 66 -7.99 14.16 -13.27
C ASN A 66 -8.49 15.18 -12.23
N GLU A 67 -8.22 14.97 -10.95
CA GLU A 67 -8.52 15.93 -9.87
C GLU A 67 -7.67 17.21 -10.06
N GLU A 68 -6.38 17.08 -10.35
CA GLU A 68 -5.47 18.23 -10.62
C GLU A 68 -5.90 19.06 -11.84
N ASN A 69 -6.37 18.41 -12.91
CA ASN A 69 -6.85 19.11 -14.11
C ASN A 69 -8.19 19.86 -13.88
N ASN A 70 -9.02 19.39 -12.95
CA ASN A 70 -10.27 20.04 -12.61
C ASN A 70 -10.05 21.27 -11.71
N ASP A 71 -9.01 21.27 -10.88
CA ASP A 71 -8.67 22.39 -9.97
C ASP A 71 -7.93 23.52 -10.72
N ALA A 72 -7.17 23.21 -11.78
CA ALA A 72 -6.48 24.20 -12.61
C ALA A 72 -7.41 24.98 -13.58
N GLY A 73 -8.70 24.64 -13.61
CA GLY A 73 -9.71 25.22 -14.50
C GLY A 73 -10.76 26.11 -13.82
N GLN A 74 -10.59 26.46 -12.54
CA GLN A 74 -11.43 27.41 -11.79
C GLN A 74 -10.80 28.79 -11.66
#